data_AF-A0A357FUD3-F1
#
_entry.id   AF-A0A357FUD3-F1
#
_cell.length_a   1.000
_cell.length_b   1.000
_cell.length_c   1.000
_cell.angle_alpha   90.00
_cell.angle_beta   90.00
_cell.angle_gamma   90.00
#
_symmetry.space_group_name_H-M   'P 1'
#
loop_
_entity.id
_entity.type
_entity.pdbx_description
1 polymer ?
#
loop_
_entity_poly.entity_id
_entity_poly.type
_entity_poly.pdbx_seq_one_letter_code
_entity_poly.pdbx_strand_id
1 'polypeptide(L)'
;MPPSQRQACTQVAELLKAAGGRALIVGGCVRDGLLEIPAKDVDMEVYGLSADEVESTLKKTFRLDTVGRAFGVFIIKGHDIDLALPRRESKSGPKHTDFV
;
A
#
# COMPACT_ATOMS: atom_id res chain seq x y z
N MET A 1 -11.57 11.11 0.57
CA MET A 1 -10.23 11.07 1.21
C MET A 1 -9.90 12.42 1.83
N PRO A 2 -9.74 12.50 3.16
CA PRO A 2 -9.19 13.64 3.89
C PRO A 2 -7.92 14.27 3.26
N PRO A 3 -7.70 15.59 3.39
CA PRO A 3 -6.51 16.25 2.84
C PRO A 3 -5.17 15.70 3.36
N SER A 4 -5.11 15.33 4.64
CA SER A 4 -3.91 14.75 5.27
C SER A 4 -3.53 13.40 4.67
N GLN A 5 -4.52 12.52 4.43
CA GLN A 5 -4.32 11.24 3.77
C GLN A 5 -3.85 11.43 2.31
N ARG A 6 -4.45 12.38 1.59
CA ARG A 6 -4.06 12.69 0.21
C ARG A 6 -2.59 13.09 0.14
N GLN A 7 -2.16 14.00 1.01
CA GLN A 7 -0.77 14.46 1.05
C GLN A 7 0.21 13.32 1.37
N ALA A 8 -0.13 12.47 2.34
CA ALA A 8 0.68 11.30 2.67
C ALA A 8 0.77 10.31 1.49
N CYS A 9 -0.33 10.02 0.80
CA CYS A 9 -0.33 9.17 -0.39
C CYS A 9 0.55 9.74 -1.51
N THR A 10 0.47 11.05 -1.76
CA THR A 10 1.33 11.72 -2.74
C THR A 10 2.80 11.59 -2.37
N GLN A 11 3.14 11.85 -1.10
CA GLN A 11 4.51 11.75 -0.62
C GLN A 11 5.06 10.32 -0.71
N VAL A 12 4.26 9.32 -0.35
CA VAL A 12 4.60 7.90 -0.51
C VAL A 12 4.87 7.57 -1.98
N ALA A 13 3.99 7.99 -2.88
CA ALA A 13 4.14 7.75 -4.30
C ALA A 13 5.41 8.40 -4.87
N GLU A 14 5.74 9.62 -4.44
CA GLU A 14 6.95 10.33 -4.86
C GLU A 14 8.23 9.65 -4.36
N LEU A 15 8.26 9.23 -3.09
CA LEU A 15 9.40 8.52 -2.51
C LEU A 15 9.66 7.19 -3.22
N LEU A 16 8.60 6.40 -3.44
CA LEU A 16 8.71 5.11 -4.12
C LEU A 16 9.06 5.29 -5.61
N LYS A 17 8.55 6.34 -6.26
CA LYS A 17 8.94 6.70 -7.62
C LYS A 17 10.41 7.09 -7.72
N ALA A 18 10.94 7.85 -6.75
CA ALA A 18 12.35 8.21 -6.70
C ALA A 18 13.26 6.99 -6.50
N ALA A 19 12.76 5.94 -5.83
CA ALA A 19 13.46 4.66 -5.70
C ALA A 19 13.36 3.75 -6.94
N GLY A 20 12.61 4.15 -7.98
CA GLY A 20 12.43 3.37 -9.21
C GLY A 20 11.13 2.55 -9.27
N GLY A 21 10.29 2.63 -8.23
CA GLY A 21 9.00 1.97 -8.17
C GLY A 21 7.83 2.81 -8.68
N ARG A 22 6.62 2.29 -8.49
CA ARG A 22 5.37 3.02 -8.71
C ARG A 22 4.36 2.63 -7.64
N ALA A 23 3.70 3.61 -7.04
CA ALA A 23 2.61 3.36 -6.11
C ALA A 23 1.28 3.81 -6.74
N LEU A 24 0.26 2.96 -6.67
CA LEU A 24 -1.07 3.22 -7.22
C LEU A 24 -2.10 3.09 -6.11
N ILE A 25 -3.03 4.03 -6.02
CA ILE A 25 -4.18 3.91 -5.12
C ILE A 25 -5.16 2.92 -5.74
N VAL A 26 -5.62 1.94 -4.96
CA VAL A 26 -6.52 0.86 -5.39
C VAL A 26 -7.70 0.71 -4.43
N GLY A 27 -8.58 -0.24 -4.72
CA GLY A 27 -9.66 -0.64 -3.81
C GLY A 27 -10.82 0.35 -3.71
N GLY A 28 -11.58 0.23 -2.62
CA GLY A 28 -12.83 0.97 -2.39
C GLY A 28 -12.62 2.48 -2.27
N CYS A 29 -11.45 2.92 -1.82
CA CYS A 29 -11.14 4.33 -1.64
C CYS A 29 -11.17 5.14 -2.96
N VAL A 30 -10.90 4.50 -4.10
CA VAL A 30 -11.00 5.12 -5.44
C VAL A 30 -12.46 5.36 -5.79
N ARG A 31 -13.31 4.34 -5.65
CA ARG A 31 -14.76 4.45 -5.90
C ARG A 31 -15.40 5.48 -4.97
N ASP A 32 -15.11 5.38 -3.69
CA ASP A 32 -15.68 6.25 -2.67
C ASP A 32 -15.22 7.70 -2.87
N GLY A 33 -13.97 7.90 -3.32
CA GLY A 33 -13.45 9.20 -3.74
C GLY A 33 -14.20 9.81 -4.94
N LEU A 34 -14.61 9.00 -5.91
CA LEU A 34 -15.46 9.44 -7.04
C LEU A 34 -16.89 9.76 -6.61
N LEU A 35 -17.37 9.14 -5.53
CA LEU A 35 -18.69 9.36 -4.95
C LEU A 35 -18.70 10.44 -3.85
N GLU A 36 -17.58 11.15 -3.66
CA GLU A 36 -17.39 12.15 -2.60
C GLU A 36 -17.60 11.62 -1.17
N ILE A 37 -17.50 10.29 -1.00
CA ILE A 37 -17.58 9.62 0.30
C ILE A 37 -16.18 9.64 0.94
N PRO A 38 -16.06 10.01 2.23
CA PRO A 38 -14.79 9.90 2.95
C PRO A 38 -14.36 8.43 3.05
N ALA A 39 -13.33 8.06 2.29
CA ALA A 39 -12.62 6.80 2.47
C ALA A 39 -12.08 6.71 3.92
N LYS A 40 -12.34 5.57 4.58
CA LYS A 40 -11.86 5.30 5.95
C LYS A 40 -10.40 4.87 5.92
N ASP A 41 -10.08 3.93 5.04
CA ASP A 41 -8.76 3.36 4.82
C ASP A 41 -8.36 3.56 3.35
N VAL A 42 -7.08 3.78 3.08
CA VAL A 42 -6.53 3.94 1.72
C VAL A 42 -5.60 2.79 1.39
N ASP A 43 -5.99 1.98 0.42
CA ASP A 43 -5.17 0.90 -0.12
C ASP A 43 -4.28 1.41 -1.26
N MET A 44 -2.99 1.09 -1.20
CA MET A 44 -2.01 1.37 -2.24
C MET A 44 -1.27 0.09 -2.65
N GLU A 45 -1.01 -0.07 -3.95
CA GLU A 45 -0.16 -1.13 -4.47
C GLU A 45 1.16 -0.59 -5.00
N VAL A 46 2.27 -1.27 -4.69
CA VAL A 46 3.63 -0.85 -5.05
C VAL A 46 4.27 -1.79 -6.05
N TYR A 47 4.59 -1.28 -7.24
CA TYR A 47 5.19 -2.05 -8.33
C TYR A 47 6.66 -1.67 -8.53
N GLY A 48 7.46 -2.64 -9.01
CA GLY A 48 8.84 -2.41 -9.44
C GLY A 48 9.87 -2.30 -8.33
N LEU A 49 9.49 -2.57 -7.08
CA LEU A 49 10.39 -2.61 -5.92
C LEU A 49 10.13 -3.88 -5.11
N SER A 50 11.19 -4.41 -4.48
CA SER A 50 11.09 -5.48 -3.49
C SER A 50 10.57 -4.96 -2.15
N ALA A 51 10.14 -5.87 -1.28
CA ALA A 51 9.70 -5.53 0.08
C ALA A 51 10.75 -4.77 0.88
N ASP A 52 12.01 -5.18 0.79
CA ASP A 52 13.11 -4.54 1.52
C ASP A 52 13.40 -3.13 0.98
N GLU A 53 13.28 -2.91 -0.34
CA GLU A 53 13.43 -1.59 -0.95
C GLU A 53 12.29 -0.65 -0.56
N VAL A 54 11.05 -1.13 -0.53
CA VAL A 54 9.89 -0.35 -0.07
C VAL A 54 10.05 0.00 1.42
N GLU A 55 10.37 -0.98 2.25
CA GLU A 55 10.55 -0.81 3.70
C GLU A 55 11.67 0.20 3.99
N SER A 56 12.84 0.03 3.36
CA SER A 56 13.99 0.92 3.57
C SER A 56 13.78 2.34 3.03
N THR A 57 12.99 2.50 1.96
CA THR A 57 12.64 3.81 1.40
C THR A 57 11.67 4.55 2.32
N LEU A 58 10.60 3.88 2.75
CA LEU A 58 9.53 4.50 3.50
C LEU A 58 9.86 4.71 4.99
N LYS A 59 10.64 3.82 5.62
CA LYS A 59 11.05 3.97 7.03
C LYS A 59 11.85 5.24 7.34
N LYS A 60 12.45 5.88 6.32
CA LYS A 60 13.17 7.15 6.47
C LYS A 60 12.24 8.31 6.83
N THR A 61 10.98 8.22 6.42
CA THR A 61 10.00 9.32 6.50
C THR A 61 8.79 8.94 7.34
N PHE A 62 8.38 7.67 7.27
CA PHE A 62 7.17 7.16 7.90
C PHE A 62 7.48 6.07 8.91
N ARG A 63 6.65 5.98 9.94
CA ARG A 63 6.64 4.84 10.86
C ARG A 63 5.78 3.73 10.25
N LEU A 64 6.41 2.61 9.92
CA LEU A 64 5.75 1.45 9.31
C LEU A 64 5.53 0.34 10.34
N ASP A 65 4.37 -0.30 10.28
CA ASP A 65 4.16 -1.65 10.80
C ASP A 65 4.12 -2.64 9.65
N THR A 66 4.91 -3.70 9.75
CA THR A 66 4.85 -4.84 8.83
C THR A 66 3.93 -5.91 9.40
N VAL A 67 2.70 -5.98 8.90
CA VAL A 67 1.77 -7.09 9.20
C VAL A 67 2.11 -8.27 8.30
N GLY A 68 3.05 -9.09 8.77
CA GLY A 68 3.49 -10.31 8.11
C GLY A 68 4.36 -10.03 6.89
N ARG A 69 5.68 -10.11 7.08
CA ARG A 69 6.69 -10.03 6.00
C ARG A 69 6.42 -11.05 4.87
N ALA A 70 5.75 -12.17 5.18
CA ALA A 70 5.29 -13.17 4.20
C ALA A 70 4.16 -12.66 3.28
N PHE A 71 3.40 -11.66 3.70
CA PHE A 71 2.26 -11.10 2.96
C PHE A 71 2.63 -9.79 2.23
N GLY A 72 3.82 -9.20 2.45
CA GLY A 72 4.24 -8.01 1.72
C GLY A 72 3.26 -6.82 1.85
N VAL A 73 2.62 -6.69 3.02
CA VAL A 73 1.75 -5.55 3.36
C VAL A 73 2.40 -4.69 4.45
N PHE A 74 2.41 -3.37 4.24
CA PHE A 74 2.96 -2.37 5.13
C PHE A 74 1.87 -1.36 5.54
N ILE A 75 1.72 -1.13 6.84
CA ILE A 75 0.77 -0.14 7.37
C ILE A 75 1.55 1.12 7.75
N ILE A 76 1.15 2.28 7.21
CA ILE A 76 1.70 3.58 7.61
C ILE A 76 0.94 4.07 8.84
N LYS A 77 1.65 4.14 9.98
CA LYS A 77 1.05 4.56 11.24
C LYS A 77 0.61 6.02 11.22
N GLY A 78 -0.61 6.26 11.71
CA GLY A 78 -1.19 7.59 11.86
C GLY A 78 -1.79 8.17 10.57
N HIS A 79 -1.86 7.37 9.50
CA HIS A 79 -2.38 7.83 8.21
C HIS A 79 -3.50 6.95 7.64
N ASP A 80 -3.82 5.80 8.24
CA ASP A 80 -4.80 4.83 7.71
C ASP A 80 -4.53 4.46 6.24
N ILE A 81 -3.24 4.22 5.93
CA ILE A 81 -2.76 3.84 4.59
C ILE A 81 -2.10 2.47 4.68
N ASP A 82 -2.58 1.57 3.83
CA ASP A 82 -2.05 0.22 3.67
C ASP A 82 -1.38 0.08 2.31
N LEU A 83 -0.15 -0.45 2.29
CA LEU A 83 0.66 -0.65 1.10
C LEU A 83 0.88 -2.13 0.87
N ALA A 84 0.38 -2.66 -0.24
CA ALA A 84 0.60 -4.02 -0.65
C ALA A 84 1.60 -4.09 -1.81
N LEU A 85 2.46 -5.11 -1.80
CA LEU A 85 3.20 -5.51 -2.98
C LEU A 85 2.35 -6.42 -3.86
N PRO A 86 2.44 -6.32 -5.20
CA PRO A 86 1.77 -7.22 -6.12
C PRO A 86 2.29 -8.64 -5.88
N ARG A 87 1.39 -9.50 -5.41
CA ARG A 87 1.64 -10.93 -5.35
C ARG A 87 1.03 -11.59 -6.59
N ARG A 88 1.77 -12.52 -7.20
CA ARG A 88 1.15 -13.52 -8.08
C ARG A 88 0.66 -14.65 -7.18
N GLU A 89 -0.54 -14.50 -6.66
CA GLU A 89 -1.19 -15.62 -5.96
C GLU A 89 -1.88 -16.51 -6.99
N SER A 90 -1.33 -17.71 -7.20
CA SER A 90 -2.05 -18.76 -7.92
C SER A 90 -2.93 -19.47 -6.90
N LYS A 91 -4.25 -19.23 -6.96
CA LYS A 91 -5.21 -19.92 -6.10
C LYS A 91 -5.23 -21.42 -6.47
N SER A 92 -4.51 -22.24 -5.73
CA SER A 92 -4.37 -23.69 -6.01
C SER A 92 -5.44 -24.53 -5.31
N GLY A 93 -6.28 -23.93 -4.48
CA GLY A 93 -7.32 -24.62 -3.72
C GLY A 93 -8.48 -23.73 -3.24
N PRO A 94 -9.54 -24.32 -2.67
CA PRO A 94 -10.73 -23.59 -2.21
C PRO A 94 -10.56 -22.90 -0.84
N LYS A 95 -9.45 -23.10 -0.12
CA LYS A 95 -9.23 -22.53 1.22
C LYS A 95 -8.47 -21.20 1.16
N HIS A 96 -8.72 -20.33 2.13
CA HIS A 96 -8.01 -19.05 2.32
C HIS A 96 -6.51 -19.23 2.65
N THR A 97 -6.05 -20.43 2.95
CA THR A 97 -4.63 -20.71 3.28
C THR A 97 -3.81 -21.22 2.09
N ASP A 98 -4.43 -21.51 0.95
CA ASP A 98 -3.75 -22.13 -0.20
C ASP A 98 -3.33 -21.07 -1.22
N PHE A 99 -2.19 -20.43 -0.95
CA PHE A 99 -1.49 -19.56 -1.90
C PHE A 99 -0.11 -20.15 -2.21
N VAL A 100 0.21 -20.31 -3.49
CA VAL A 100 1.54 -20.70 -4.01
C VAL A 100 2.14 -19.52 -4.75
#